data_AF-A0A210QLH3-F1
#
_entry.id   AF-A0A210QLH3-F1
#
_cell.length_a   1.000
_cell.length_b   1.000
_cell.length_c   1.000
_cell.angle_alpha   90.00
_cell.angle_beta   90.00
_cell.angle_gamma   90.00
#
_symmetry.space_group_name_H-M   'P 1'
#
loop_
_entity.id
_entity.type
_entity.pdbx_description
1 polymer ?
#
loop_
_entity_poly.entity_id
_entity_poly.type
_entity_poly.pdbx_seq_one_letter_code
_entity_poly.pdbx_strand_id
1 'polypeptide(L)'
;MNPRFAGVGKRTKIFSQWLTATTRVQASNERSNSKDDVRKENELLWTELDSLQREHKKLKQVVEQLARDYEESKYFDPLRRYEKMKGMIKRTILHLRLNQDDKGSSCGISGLIQSCRDYAHQVEAGKRREQHQSANMSKQEIAQENESLRTQVKDMRRECSVIRDIINQLDQNYESSKHFSLIQRYRVMKLMIKNVIHDRLVQ
;
A
#
# COMPACT_ATOMS: atom_id res chain seq x y z
N MET A 1 33.76 3.13 84.59
CA MET A 1 33.32 4.05 83.50
C MET A 1 33.15 3.21 82.22
N ASN A 2 31.97 3.25 81.62
CA ASN A 2 31.61 2.67 80.30
C ASN A 2 32.26 3.51 79.16
N PRO A 3 32.24 3.17 77.82
CA PRO A 3 31.61 2.05 77.10
C PRO A 3 32.34 1.48 75.83
N ARG A 4 31.74 0.45 75.18
CA ARG A 4 31.60 0.13 73.71
C ARG A 4 32.88 0.02 72.83
N PHE A 5 32.98 -0.93 71.88
CA PHE A 5 32.29 -0.89 70.57
C PHE A 5 32.21 -2.26 69.88
N ALA A 6 31.07 -2.46 69.20
CA ALA A 6 30.73 -3.58 68.36
C ALA A 6 30.89 -3.24 66.87
N GLY A 7 31.17 -4.26 66.06
CA GLY A 7 30.61 -4.44 64.71
C GLY A 7 31.27 -3.68 63.54
N VAL A 8 32.14 -4.38 62.80
CA VAL A 8 32.48 -4.03 61.41
C VAL A 8 32.26 -5.28 60.55
N GLY A 9 31.20 -5.28 59.74
CA GLY A 9 30.89 -6.44 58.92
C GLY A 9 29.70 -6.27 57.97
N LYS A 10 29.50 -5.08 57.37
CA LYS A 10 28.47 -4.88 56.33
C LYS A 10 28.85 -3.74 55.37
N ARG A 11 29.89 -3.89 54.56
CA ARG A 11 30.18 -2.88 53.52
C ARG A 11 30.65 -3.39 52.15
N THR A 12 30.74 -4.69 51.94
CA THR A 12 31.23 -5.27 50.66
C THR A 12 30.16 -5.92 49.78
N LYS A 13 28.92 -6.12 50.24
CA LYS A 13 27.87 -6.77 49.42
C LYS A 13 27.03 -5.83 48.55
N ILE A 14 27.08 -4.52 48.79
CA ILE A 14 26.21 -3.55 48.09
C ILE A 14 26.83 -3.14 46.74
N PHE A 15 28.16 -3.14 46.62
CA PHE A 15 28.84 -2.65 45.42
C PHE A 15 28.83 -3.63 44.25
N SER A 16 28.85 -4.94 44.51
CA SER A 16 28.74 -5.98 43.47
C SER A 16 27.31 -6.10 42.90
N GLN A 17 26.29 -5.74 43.69
CA GLN A 17 24.89 -5.84 43.27
C GLN A 17 24.49 -4.72 42.30
N TRP A 18 25.10 -3.53 42.41
CA TRP A 18 24.88 -2.41 41.50
C TRP A 18 25.48 -2.64 40.10
N LEU A 19 26.72 -3.16 40.01
CA LEU A 19 27.35 -3.48 38.71
C LEU A 19 26.56 -4.54 37.91
N THR A 20 25.93 -5.50 38.60
CA THR A 20 25.13 -6.55 37.96
C THR A 20 23.77 -6.02 37.48
N ALA A 21 23.19 -5.05 38.20
CA ALA A 21 21.92 -4.43 37.83
C ALA A 21 22.05 -3.53 36.60
N THR A 22 23.13 -2.74 36.48
CA THR A 22 23.36 -1.87 35.32
C THR A 22 23.59 -2.67 34.04
N THR A 23 24.36 -3.77 34.12
CA THR A 23 24.60 -4.65 32.97
C THR A 23 23.35 -5.41 32.53
N ARG A 24 22.49 -5.83 33.47
CA ARG A 24 21.21 -6.50 33.17
C ARG A 24 20.20 -5.54 32.54
N VAL A 25 20.18 -4.28 32.98
CA VAL A 25 19.31 -3.23 32.43
C VAL A 25 19.76 -2.80 31.04
N GLN A 26 21.07 -2.70 30.79
CA GLN A 26 21.62 -2.43 29.45
C GLN A 26 21.35 -3.60 28.47
N ALA A 27 21.54 -4.85 28.90
CA ALA A 27 21.21 -6.03 28.08
C ALA A 27 19.70 -6.21 27.82
N SER A 28 18.83 -5.70 28.69
CA SER A 28 17.38 -5.66 28.44
C SER A 28 16.95 -4.49 27.55
N ASN A 29 17.72 -3.39 27.52
CA ASN A 29 17.41 -2.20 26.73
C ASN A 29 18.02 -2.22 25.32
N GLU A 30 18.99 -3.09 25.03
CA GLU A 30 19.48 -3.37 23.66
C GLU A 30 18.69 -4.51 22.97
N ARG A 31 17.98 -5.32 23.76
CA ARG A 31 17.05 -6.35 23.28
C ARG A 31 15.77 -5.78 22.66
N SER A 32 15.52 -4.48 22.81
CA SER A 32 14.36 -3.75 22.26
C SER A 32 14.57 -3.25 20.82
N ASN A 33 15.70 -3.57 20.21
CA ASN A 33 15.81 -3.74 18.75
C ASN A 33 15.77 -5.25 18.45
N SER A 34 14.73 -5.91 18.97
CA SER A 34 14.61 -7.37 19.03
C SER A 34 14.59 -7.94 17.62
N LYS A 35 15.04 -9.19 17.47
CA LYS A 35 14.74 -9.97 16.25
C LYS A 35 13.24 -9.92 15.93
N ASP A 36 12.39 -9.79 16.95
CA ASP A 36 10.95 -9.65 16.82
C ASP A 36 10.51 -8.32 16.21
N ASP A 37 11.25 -7.22 16.43
CA ASP A 37 10.90 -5.92 15.83
C ASP A 37 11.20 -5.91 14.34
N VAL A 38 12.35 -6.50 13.94
CA VAL A 38 12.70 -6.70 12.52
C VAL A 38 11.69 -7.61 11.82
N ARG A 39 11.16 -8.63 12.51
CA ARG A 39 10.10 -9.51 12.02
C ARG A 39 8.75 -8.80 11.88
N LYS A 40 8.36 -8.00 12.87
CA LYS A 40 7.12 -7.21 12.80
C LYS A 40 7.17 -6.25 11.62
N GLU A 41 8.30 -5.58 11.42
CA GLU A 41 8.50 -4.72 10.27
C GLU A 41 8.38 -5.49 8.96
N ASN A 42 9.00 -6.66 8.86
CA ASN A 42 8.91 -7.54 7.69
C ASN A 42 7.45 -7.90 7.36
N GLU A 43 6.67 -8.31 8.37
CA GLU A 43 5.24 -8.62 8.24
C GLU A 43 4.43 -7.40 7.76
N LEU A 44 4.73 -6.21 8.29
CA LEU A 44 4.08 -4.97 7.87
C LEU A 44 4.42 -4.61 6.42
N LEU A 45 5.69 -4.74 6.02
CA LEU A 45 6.15 -4.44 4.66
C LEU A 45 5.53 -5.41 3.64
N TRP A 46 5.44 -6.69 3.95
CA TRP A 46 4.74 -7.67 3.10
C TRP A 46 3.26 -7.34 2.97
N THR A 47 2.59 -7.04 4.08
CA THR A 47 1.17 -6.64 4.08
C THR A 47 0.95 -5.39 3.24
N GLU A 48 1.82 -4.39 3.38
CA GLU A 48 1.77 -3.15 2.61
C GLU A 48 2.03 -3.39 1.12
N LEU A 49 3.04 -4.19 0.78
CA LEU A 49 3.37 -4.54 -0.60
C LEU A 49 2.22 -5.26 -1.29
N ASP A 50 1.65 -6.27 -0.64
CA ASP A 50 0.52 -7.05 -1.15
C ASP A 50 -0.75 -6.17 -1.33
N SER A 51 -1.00 -5.25 -0.39
CA SER A 51 -2.05 -4.23 -0.54
C SER A 51 -1.82 -3.31 -1.75
N LEU A 52 -0.61 -2.78 -1.90
CA LEU A 52 -0.23 -1.91 -3.01
C LEU A 52 -0.28 -2.64 -4.36
N GLN A 53 0.16 -3.89 -4.43
CA GLN A 53 0.08 -4.72 -5.64
C GLN A 53 -1.37 -4.95 -6.08
N ARG A 54 -2.28 -5.20 -5.12
CA ARG A 54 -3.71 -5.31 -5.41
C ARG A 54 -4.29 -4.00 -5.91
N GLU A 55 -3.94 -2.87 -5.28
CA GLU A 55 -4.37 -1.55 -5.73
C GLU A 55 -3.87 -1.28 -7.15
N HIS A 56 -2.59 -1.50 -7.42
CA HIS A 56 -1.98 -1.33 -8.74
C HIS A 56 -2.71 -2.16 -9.80
N LYS A 57 -3.02 -3.42 -9.49
CA LYS A 57 -3.80 -4.30 -10.38
C LYS A 57 -5.20 -3.73 -10.67
N LYS A 58 -5.92 -3.23 -9.66
CA LYS A 58 -7.23 -2.59 -9.84
C LYS A 58 -7.13 -1.34 -10.71
N LEU A 59 -6.14 -0.49 -10.46
CA LEU A 59 -5.89 0.73 -11.25
C LEU A 59 -5.59 0.39 -12.71
N LYS A 60 -4.73 -0.60 -12.96
CA LYS A 60 -4.42 -1.07 -14.32
C LYS A 60 -5.67 -1.60 -15.03
N GLN A 61 -6.49 -2.41 -14.35
CA GLN A 61 -7.75 -2.93 -14.91
C GLN A 61 -8.71 -1.81 -15.34
N VAL A 62 -8.81 -0.72 -14.56
CA VAL A 62 -9.63 0.45 -14.92
C VAL A 62 -9.12 1.10 -16.21
N VAL A 63 -7.81 1.25 -16.36
CA VAL A 63 -7.23 1.86 -17.57
C VAL A 63 -7.33 0.93 -18.79
N GLU A 64 -7.10 -0.38 -18.61
CA GLU A 64 -7.29 -1.37 -19.66
C GLU A 64 -8.74 -1.43 -20.14
N GLN A 65 -9.71 -1.32 -19.23
CA GLN A 65 -11.13 -1.24 -19.60
C GLN A 65 -11.41 0.04 -20.40
N LEU A 66 -10.86 1.19 -19.99
CA LEU A 66 -10.95 2.42 -20.76
C LEU A 66 -10.35 2.26 -22.17
N ALA A 67 -9.23 1.54 -22.29
CA ALA A 67 -8.59 1.25 -23.58
C ALA A 67 -9.48 0.41 -24.50
N ARG A 68 -10.02 -0.71 -23.99
CA ARG A 68 -10.94 -1.58 -24.73
C ARG A 68 -12.17 -0.83 -25.20
N ASP A 69 -12.83 -0.11 -24.29
CA ASP A 69 -14.06 0.61 -24.63
C ASP A 69 -13.79 1.78 -25.59
N TYR A 70 -12.62 2.42 -25.49
CA TYR A 70 -12.21 3.45 -26.44
C TYR A 70 -12.01 2.89 -27.85
N GLU A 71 -11.40 1.70 -27.96
CA GLU A 71 -11.24 1.01 -29.24
C GLU A 71 -12.60 0.66 -29.84
N GLU A 72 -13.49 0.04 -29.05
CA GLU A 72 -14.84 -0.29 -29.46
C GLU A 72 -15.65 0.95 -29.88
N SER A 73 -15.42 2.09 -29.20
CA SER A 73 -16.11 3.34 -29.53
C SER A 73 -15.85 3.82 -30.96
N LYS A 74 -14.75 3.40 -31.60
CA LYS A 74 -14.37 3.82 -32.96
C LYS A 74 -15.34 3.34 -34.04
N TYR A 75 -16.10 2.28 -33.78
CA TYR A 75 -17.08 1.73 -34.72
C TYR A 75 -18.40 2.51 -34.75
N PHE A 76 -18.59 3.47 -33.84
CA PHE A 76 -19.79 4.30 -33.79
C PHE A 76 -19.60 5.61 -34.55
N ASP A 77 -20.71 6.15 -35.06
CA ASP A 77 -20.74 7.49 -35.64
C ASP A 77 -20.31 8.57 -34.61
N PRO A 78 -19.88 9.76 -35.06
CA PRO A 78 -19.31 10.78 -34.18
C PRO A 78 -20.20 11.19 -33.00
N LEU A 79 -21.52 11.25 -33.17
CA LEU A 79 -22.45 11.69 -32.11
C LEU A 79 -22.61 10.61 -31.03
N ARG A 80 -22.82 9.35 -31.44
CA ARG A 80 -22.89 8.23 -30.48
C ARG A 80 -21.56 8.03 -29.78
N ARG A 81 -20.46 8.14 -30.52
CA ARG A 81 -19.10 8.03 -29.98
C ARG A 81 -18.81 9.12 -28.96
N TYR A 82 -19.30 10.35 -29.17
CA TYR A 82 -19.16 11.44 -28.20
C TYR A 82 -19.77 11.07 -26.84
N GLU A 83 -21.03 10.60 -26.82
CA GLU A 83 -21.68 10.22 -25.56
C GLU A 83 -21.02 8.99 -24.90
N LYS A 84 -20.55 8.03 -25.70
CA LYS A 84 -19.74 6.91 -25.18
C LYS A 84 -18.45 7.42 -24.52
N MET A 85 -17.68 8.29 -25.18
CA MET A 85 -16.43 8.84 -24.61
C MET A 85 -16.67 9.58 -23.29
N LYS A 86 -17.70 10.41 -23.24
CA LYS A 86 -18.12 11.10 -22.02
C LYS A 86 -18.47 10.11 -20.90
N GLY A 87 -19.23 9.06 -21.20
CA GLY A 87 -19.57 8.02 -20.23
C GLY A 87 -18.35 7.24 -19.73
N MET A 88 -17.43 6.89 -20.64
CA MET A 88 -16.17 6.23 -20.30
C MET A 88 -15.33 7.06 -19.33
N ILE A 89 -15.10 8.34 -19.66
CA ILE A 89 -14.33 9.26 -18.81
C ILE A 89 -14.94 9.34 -17.40
N LYS A 90 -16.26 9.59 -17.30
CA LYS A 90 -16.95 9.67 -16.00
C LYS A 90 -16.81 8.40 -15.17
N ARG A 91 -16.96 7.23 -15.80
CA ARG A 91 -16.83 5.94 -15.11
C ARG A 91 -15.39 5.69 -14.62
N THR A 92 -14.38 6.01 -15.44
CA THR A 92 -12.96 5.91 -15.03
C THR A 92 -12.68 6.78 -13.81
N ILE A 93 -13.16 8.02 -13.80
CA ILE A 93 -13.03 8.94 -12.65
C ILE A 93 -13.76 8.40 -11.42
N LEU A 94 -14.99 7.88 -11.59
CA LEU A 94 -15.77 7.31 -10.50
C LEU A 94 -15.08 6.10 -9.85
N HIS A 95 -14.52 5.17 -10.64
CA HIS A 95 -13.78 4.03 -10.11
C HIS A 95 -12.59 4.46 -9.25
N LEU A 96 -11.89 5.52 -9.64
CA LEU A 96 -10.80 6.05 -8.82
C LEU A 96 -11.32 6.60 -7.49
N ARG A 97 -12.41 7.39 -7.49
CA ARG A 97 -12.97 7.98 -6.27
C ARG A 97 -13.45 6.92 -5.28
N LEU A 98 -14.18 5.91 -5.75
CA LEU A 98 -14.62 4.79 -4.91
C LEU A 98 -13.44 4.00 -4.32
N ASN A 99 -12.35 3.83 -5.07
CA ASN A 99 -11.14 3.17 -4.56
C ASN A 99 -10.36 4.02 -3.53
N GLN A 100 -10.53 5.34 -3.51
CA GLN A 100 -9.90 6.22 -2.49
C GLN A 100 -10.65 6.15 -1.15
N ASP A 101 -11.97 5.95 -1.19
CA ASP A 101 -12.84 5.91 -0.01
C ASP A 101 -12.77 4.55 0.73
N ASP A 102 -12.27 3.49 0.08
CA ASP A 102 -12.14 2.12 0.59
C ASP A 102 -11.05 1.91 1.69
N LYS A 103 -10.54 2.98 2.32
CA LYS A 103 -9.83 2.86 3.62
C LYS A 103 -10.76 2.49 4.78
N GLY A 104 -12.06 2.38 4.53
CA GLY A 104 -13.01 1.70 5.39
C GLY A 104 -14.38 1.62 4.71
N SER A 105 -14.83 0.40 4.43
CA SER A 105 -16.18 0.05 3.95
C SER A 105 -16.33 -0.12 2.43
N SER A 106 -16.33 -1.37 1.98
CA SER A 106 -16.87 -1.83 0.69
C SER A 106 -17.72 -3.08 1.00
N CYS A 107 -18.91 -3.39 0.46
CA CYS A 107 -19.77 -2.92 -0.64
C CYS A 107 -21.18 -3.57 -0.37
N GLY A 108 -22.25 -3.47 -1.16
CA GLY A 108 -22.72 -4.47 -2.15
C GLY A 108 -23.25 -5.87 -1.70
N ILE A 109 -24.46 -5.96 -1.12
CA ILE A 109 -25.04 -7.13 -0.38
C ILE A 109 -25.03 -8.53 -1.07
N SER A 110 -25.04 -8.67 -2.40
CA SER A 110 -25.22 -10.01 -3.02
C SER A 110 -23.95 -10.68 -3.58
N GLY A 111 -22.84 -9.96 -3.77
CA GLY A 111 -21.59 -10.52 -4.32
C GLY A 111 -20.46 -10.68 -3.30
N LEU A 112 -20.58 -10.09 -2.11
CA LEU A 112 -19.51 -10.01 -1.11
C LEU A 112 -19.26 -11.27 -0.32
N ILE A 113 -20.29 -12.07 -0.06
CA ILE A 113 -20.16 -13.17 0.90
C ILE A 113 -19.12 -14.20 0.41
N GLN A 114 -19.06 -14.43 -0.91
CA GLN A 114 -18.06 -15.32 -1.51
C GLN A 114 -16.68 -14.66 -1.62
N SER A 115 -16.63 -13.41 -2.11
CA SER A 115 -15.38 -12.64 -2.27
C SER A 115 -14.68 -12.36 -0.93
N CYS A 116 -15.42 -12.07 0.14
CA CYS A 116 -14.87 -11.87 1.49
C CYS A 116 -14.33 -13.17 2.09
N ARG A 117 -14.99 -14.31 1.81
CA ARG A 117 -14.53 -15.63 2.26
C ARG A 117 -13.21 -15.99 1.58
N ASP A 118 -13.12 -15.80 0.26
CA ASP A 118 -11.90 -16.06 -0.51
C ASP A 118 -10.78 -15.07 -0.15
N TYR A 119 -11.11 -13.80 0.14
CA TYR A 119 -10.19 -12.78 0.64
C TYR A 119 -9.60 -13.14 2.00
N ALA A 120 -10.45 -13.53 2.97
CA ALA A 120 -9.99 -13.95 4.30
C ALA A 120 -9.07 -15.18 4.21
N HIS A 121 -9.41 -16.16 3.37
CA HIS A 121 -8.58 -17.35 3.16
C HIS A 121 -7.25 -17.05 2.46
N GLN A 122 -7.22 -16.15 1.47
CA GLN A 122 -6.00 -15.82 0.74
C GLN A 122 -5.03 -14.98 1.57
N VAL A 123 -5.55 -14.00 2.34
CA VAL A 123 -4.77 -13.21 3.29
C VAL A 123 -4.19 -14.09 4.39
N GLU A 124 -4.98 -14.99 4.97
CA GLU A 124 -4.47 -15.92 5.99
C GLU A 124 -3.46 -16.94 5.46
N ALA A 125 -3.62 -17.39 4.22
CA ALA A 125 -2.70 -18.35 3.61
C ALA A 125 -1.34 -17.72 3.25
N GLY A 126 -1.32 -16.46 2.80
CA GLY A 126 -0.08 -15.69 2.59
C GLY A 126 0.64 -15.44 3.90
N LYS A 127 -0.10 -14.94 4.89
CA LYS A 127 0.42 -14.61 6.22
C LYS A 127 1.03 -15.83 6.95
N ARG A 128 0.43 -17.02 6.82
CA ARG A 128 0.98 -18.26 7.38
C ARG A 128 2.25 -18.76 6.69
N ARG A 129 2.40 -18.54 5.37
CA ARG A 129 3.61 -18.92 4.63
C ARG A 129 4.79 -18.00 4.95
N GLU A 130 4.53 -16.71 5.08
CA GLU A 130 5.51 -15.67 5.42
C GLU A 130 6.00 -15.78 6.88
N GLN A 131 5.10 -16.10 7.82
CA GLN A 131 5.47 -16.40 9.21
C GLN A 131 6.37 -17.64 9.32
N HIS A 132 6.18 -18.66 8.49
CA HIS A 132 7.04 -19.84 8.48
C HIS A 132 8.41 -19.58 7.82
N GLN A 133 8.49 -18.73 6.81
CA GLN A 133 9.77 -18.36 6.18
C GLN A 133 10.62 -17.48 7.11
N SER A 134 10.02 -16.46 7.73
CA SER A 134 10.70 -15.58 8.71
C SER A 134 11.05 -16.25 10.05
N ALA A 135 10.45 -17.41 10.36
CA ALA A 135 10.80 -18.20 11.54
C ALA A 135 12.21 -18.80 11.45
N ASN A 136 12.62 -19.24 10.25
CA ASN A 136 13.89 -19.93 10.00
C ASN A 136 15.05 -18.99 9.65
N MET A 137 14.79 -17.72 9.31
CA MET A 137 15.83 -16.75 8.98
C MET A 137 16.53 -16.16 10.22
N SER A 138 17.80 -15.81 10.05
CA SER A 138 18.58 -15.00 10.99
C SER A 138 18.09 -13.55 11.03
N LYS A 139 18.44 -12.80 12.08
CA LYS A 139 18.08 -11.37 12.19
C LYS A 139 18.65 -10.56 11.02
N GLN A 140 19.84 -10.89 10.55
CA GLN A 140 20.52 -10.18 9.48
C GLN A 140 19.84 -10.42 8.11
N GLU A 141 19.44 -11.66 7.83
CA GLU A 141 18.70 -11.99 6.60
C GLU A 141 17.36 -11.26 6.53
N ILE A 142 16.60 -11.22 7.64
CA ILE A 142 15.32 -10.49 7.69
C ILE A 142 15.55 -8.98 7.49
N ALA A 143 16.63 -8.42 8.04
CA ALA A 143 16.94 -7.00 7.84
C ALA A 143 17.29 -6.67 6.38
N GLN A 144 18.02 -7.56 5.69
CA GLN A 144 18.31 -7.42 4.25
C GLN A 144 17.05 -7.54 3.41
N GLU A 145 16.16 -8.48 3.75
CA GLU A 145 14.86 -8.61 3.09
C GLU A 145 14.00 -7.35 3.29
N ASN A 146 13.98 -6.78 4.49
CA ASN A 146 13.26 -5.54 4.77
C ASN A 146 13.75 -4.37 3.89
N GLU A 147 15.06 -4.27 3.64
CA GLU A 147 15.61 -3.24 2.72
C GLU A 147 15.09 -3.43 1.29
N SER A 148 15.06 -4.68 0.81
CA SER A 148 14.46 -5.02 -0.49
C SER A 148 12.96 -4.70 -0.52
N LEU A 149 12.20 -5.12 0.49
CA LEU A 149 10.75 -4.88 0.57
C LEU A 149 10.42 -3.39 0.66
N ARG A 150 11.20 -2.60 1.41
CA ARG A 150 11.04 -1.14 1.46
C ARG A 150 11.20 -0.51 0.07
N THR A 151 12.15 -1.00 -0.71
CA THR A 151 12.35 -0.55 -2.10
C THR A 151 11.14 -0.92 -2.96
N GLN A 152 10.68 -2.18 -2.91
CA GLN A 152 9.51 -2.64 -3.66
C GLN A 152 8.23 -1.88 -3.28
N VAL A 153 7.99 -1.65 -1.98
CA VAL A 153 6.86 -0.86 -1.47
C VAL A 153 6.92 0.57 -2.01
N LYS A 154 8.10 1.20 -1.98
CA LYS A 154 8.30 2.55 -2.49
C LYS A 154 8.00 2.63 -3.99
N ASP A 155 8.49 1.66 -4.77
CA ASP A 155 8.30 1.62 -6.21
C ASP A 155 6.83 1.37 -6.58
N MET A 156 6.19 0.37 -5.97
CA MET A 156 4.77 0.07 -6.20
C MET A 156 3.86 1.24 -5.78
N ARG A 157 4.17 1.91 -4.66
CA ARG A 157 3.45 3.12 -4.23
C ARG A 157 3.58 4.22 -5.28
N ARG A 158 4.77 4.40 -5.86
CA ARG A 158 5.01 5.37 -6.92
C ARG A 158 4.19 5.04 -8.17
N GLU A 159 4.19 3.78 -8.61
CA GLU A 159 3.40 3.33 -9.76
C GLU A 159 1.90 3.60 -9.56
N CYS A 160 1.35 3.21 -8.41
CA CYS A 160 -0.03 3.55 -8.05
C CYS A 160 -0.27 5.06 -8.12
N SER A 161 0.61 5.87 -7.51
CA SER A 161 0.47 7.34 -7.52
C SER A 161 0.38 7.90 -8.92
N VAL A 162 1.25 7.46 -9.84
CA VAL A 162 1.26 7.96 -11.21
C VAL A 162 -0.06 7.68 -11.93
N ILE A 163 -0.62 6.47 -11.80
CA ILE A 163 -1.90 6.16 -12.42
C ILE A 163 -3.03 7.02 -11.82
N ARG A 164 -3.05 7.22 -10.49
CA ARG A 164 -4.03 8.11 -9.86
C ARG A 164 -3.90 9.54 -10.37
N ASP A 165 -2.68 10.05 -10.50
CA ASP A 165 -2.41 11.41 -10.98
C ASP A 165 -2.88 11.60 -12.42
N ILE A 166 -2.64 10.62 -13.29
CA ILE A 166 -3.12 10.64 -14.68
C ILE A 166 -4.64 10.67 -14.75
N ILE A 167 -5.34 9.88 -13.92
CA ILE A 167 -6.80 9.87 -13.88
C ILE A 167 -7.35 11.16 -13.22
N ASN A 168 -6.67 11.72 -12.22
CA ASN A 168 -7.03 13.02 -11.65
C ASN A 168 -6.87 14.16 -12.66
N GLN A 169 -5.82 14.11 -13.48
CA GLN A 169 -5.65 15.04 -14.60
C GLN A 169 -6.76 14.85 -15.65
N LEU A 170 -7.17 13.61 -15.94
CA LEU A 170 -8.33 13.34 -16.80
C LEU A 170 -9.59 14.03 -16.26
N ASP A 171 -9.85 13.96 -14.96
CA ASP A 171 -10.98 14.61 -14.30
C ASP A 171 -10.95 16.14 -14.46
N GLN A 172 -9.85 16.78 -14.06
CA GLN A 172 -9.67 18.23 -14.14
C GLN A 172 -9.80 18.74 -15.58
N ASN A 173 -9.18 18.04 -16.52
CA ASN A 173 -9.26 18.37 -17.94
C ASN A 173 -10.70 18.20 -18.45
N TYR A 174 -11.37 17.10 -18.09
CA TYR A 174 -12.73 16.82 -18.52
C TYR A 174 -13.71 17.88 -18.02
N GLU A 175 -13.58 18.32 -16.77
CA GLU A 175 -14.34 19.44 -16.20
C GLU A 175 -14.09 20.74 -16.97
N SER A 176 -12.83 21.08 -17.23
CA SER A 176 -12.45 22.26 -18.02
C SER A 176 -13.04 22.24 -19.42
N SER A 177 -13.11 21.06 -20.05
CA SER A 177 -13.63 20.86 -21.41
C SER A 177 -15.11 21.22 -21.58
N LYS A 178 -15.88 21.31 -20.49
CA LYS A 178 -17.31 21.65 -20.52
C LYS A 178 -17.58 23.04 -21.13
N HIS A 179 -16.60 23.93 -21.11
CA HIS A 179 -16.69 25.27 -21.67
C HIS A 179 -16.40 25.34 -23.18
N PHE A 180 -15.95 24.24 -23.79
CA PHE A 180 -15.64 24.19 -25.22
C PHE A 180 -16.89 23.89 -26.06
N SER A 181 -16.87 24.34 -27.32
CA SER A 181 -17.86 23.92 -28.31
C SER A 181 -17.83 22.39 -28.51
N LEU A 182 -18.93 21.80 -28.96
CA LEU A 182 -19.05 20.34 -29.09
C LEU A 182 -17.93 19.70 -29.93
N ILE A 183 -17.56 20.34 -31.04
CA ILE A 183 -16.52 19.84 -31.94
C ILE A 183 -15.14 19.89 -31.27
N GLN A 184 -14.80 21.01 -30.62
CA GLN A 184 -13.55 21.15 -29.87
C GLN A 184 -13.49 20.16 -28.72
N ARG A 185 -14.58 20.05 -27.96
CA ARG A 185 -14.70 19.14 -26.83
C ARG A 185 -14.52 17.69 -27.24
N TYR A 186 -15.12 17.26 -28.35
CA TYR A 186 -14.91 15.92 -28.91
C TYR A 186 -13.43 15.65 -29.20
N ARG A 187 -12.73 16.58 -29.86
CA ARG A 187 -11.30 16.45 -30.17
C ARG A 187 -10.47 16.33 -28.90
N VAL A 188 -10.72 17.18 -27.92
CA VAL A 188 -9.98 17.22 -26.66
C VAL A 188 -10.25 15.96 -25.82
N MET A 189 -11.49 15.48 -25.70
CA MET A 189 -11.79 14.23 -24.99
C MET A 189 -11.07 13.03 -25.60
N LYS A 190 -10.96 12.95 -26.93
CA LYS A 190 -10.16 11.91 -27.58
C LYS A 190 -8.69 11.96 -27.16
N LEU A 191 -8.11 13.15 -27.04
CA LEU A 191 -6.73 13.32 -26.60
C LEU A 191 -6.56 12.90 -25.15
N MET A 192 -7.44 13.35 -24.25
CA MET A 192 -7.39 12.96 -22.83
C MET A 192 -7.44 11.44 -22.65
N ILE A 193 -8.38 10.76 -23.31
CA ILE A 193 -8.49 9.30 -23.23
C ILE A 193 -7.23 8.63 -23.77
N LYS A 194 -6.69 9.11 -24.91
CA LYS A 194 -5.44 8.58 -25.46
C LYS A 194 -4.26 8.78 -24.52
N ASN A 195 -4.14 9.93 -23.87
CA ASN A 195 -3.07 10.22 -22.91
C ASN A 195 -3.10 9.23 -21.75
N VAL A 196 -4.29 8.89 -21.24
CA VAL A 196 -4.43 7.90 -20.16
C VAL A 196 -4.06 6.50 -20.63
N ILE A 197 -4.47 6.09 -21.84
CA ILE A 197 -4.25 4.73 -22.36
C ILE A 197 -2.79 4.48 -22.80
N HIS A 198 -2.14 5.50 -23.37
CA HIS A 198 -0.80 5.37 -23.95
C HIS A 198 0.29 5.88 -23.02
N ASP A 199 -0.03 6.19 -21.76
CA ASP A 199 0.99 6.52 -20.80
C ASP A 199 1.90 5.30 -20.59
N ARG A 200 3.22 5.53 -20.66
CA ARG A 200 4.24 4.47 -20.67
C ARG A 200 4.26 3.65 -19.39
N LEU A 201 3.64 4.13 -18.32
CA LEU A 201 3.60 3.47 -17.01
C LEU A 201 2.33 2.61 -16.84
N VAL A 202 1.44 2.59 -17.83
CA VAL A 202 0.24 1.75 -17.86
C VAL A 202 0.45 0.47 -18.71
N GLN A 203 1.34 0.52 -19.71
CA GLN A 203 1.68 -0.61 -20.58
C GLN A 203 2.54 -1.62 -19.83
#